data_AF-A0A3M1FRU5-F1
#
_entry.id   AF-A0A3M1FRU5-F1
#
_cell.length_a   1.000
_cell.length_b   1.000
_cell.length_c   1.000
_cell.angle_alpha   90.00
_cell.angle_beta   90.00
_cell.angle_gamma   90.00
#
_symmetry.space_group_name_H-M   'P 1'
#
loop_
_entity.id
_entity.type
_entity.pdbx_description
1 polymer ?
#
loop_
_entity_poly.entity_id
_entity_poly.type
_entity_poly.pdbx_seq_one_letter_code
_entity_poly.pdbx_strand_id
1 'polypeptide(L)'
;MAENKHQKYVELVNEVLDAVKAAKNLKTDTELAAEIGEHKVDISKYRKGTRVISDWKLLRLVKIADMDRLDAFKKIILYKSLKKEVEEVIQDFIDLLSQDKK
;
A
#
# COMPACT_ATOMS: atom_id res chain seq x y z
N MET A 1 -11.89 -2.47 17.51
CA MET A 1 -11.11 -1.42 16.81
C MET A 1 -10.16 -1.96 15.73
N ALA A 2 -9.79 -3.25 15.71
CA ALA A 2 -8.85 -3.82 14.72
C ALA A 2 -9.44 -4.02 13.30
N GLU A 3 -10.74 -4.30 13.16
CA GLU A 3 -11.40 -4.48 11.86
C GLU A 3 -11.26 -3.25 10.93
N ASN A 4 -11.24 -2.05 11.51
CA ASN A 4 -11.13 -0.80 10.75
C ASN A 4 -9.73 -0.65 10.09
N LYS A 5 -8.65 -1.04 10.79
CA LYS A 5 -7.28 -0.95 10.24
C LYS A 5 -7.06 -1.92 9.09
N HIS A 6 -7.50 -3.17 9.24
CA HIS A 6 -7.36 -4.17 8.18
C HIS A 6 -8.16 -3.80 6.94
N GLN A 7 -9.42 -3.36 7.10
CA GLN A 7 -10.24 -2.92 5.98
C GLN A 7 -9.61 -1.75 5.22
N LYS A 8 -9.08 -0.74 5.94
CA LYS A 8 -8.34 0.39 5.34
C LYS A 8 -7.08 -0.04 4.60
N TYR A 9 -6.37 -1.05 5.10
CA TYR A 9 -5.22 -1.63 4.39
C TYR A 9 -5.65 -2.25 3.06
N VAL A 10 -6.74 -3.03 3.06
CA VAL A 10 -7.26 -3.66 1.84
C VAL A 10 -7.71 -2.62 0.82
N GLU A 11 -8.36 -1.55 1.29
CA GLU A 11 -8.74 -0.40 0.45
C GLU A 11 -7.52 0.28 -0.20
N LEU A 12 -6.48 0.56 0.59
CA LEU A 12 -5.22 1.10 0.06
C LEU A 12 -4.60 0.17 -0.99
N VAL A 13 -4.57 -1.13 -0.73
CA VAL A 13 -4.02 -2.09 -1.69
C VAL A 13 -4.82 -2.09 -2.98
N ASN A 14 -6.15 -2.08 -2.90
CA ASN A 14 -7.01 -2.00 -4.09
C ASN A 14 -6.81 -0.70 -4.86
N GLU A 15 -6.76 0.44 -4.17
CA GLU A 15 -6.49 1.76 -4.75
C GLU A 15 -5.18 1.74 -5.55
N VAL A 16 -4.10 1.22 -4.95
CA VAL A 16 -2.79 1.12 -5.61
C VAL A 16 -2.84 0.18 -6.81
N LEU A 17 -3.48 -0.99 -6.70
CA LEU A 17 -3.56 -1.95 -7.81
C LEU A 17 -4.36 -1.37 -9.00
N ASP A 18 -5.45 -0.65 -8.72
CA ASP A 18 -6.26 -0.01 -9.76
C ASP A 18 -5.55 1.18 -10.39
N ALA A 19 -4.81 1.97 -9.59
CA ALA A 19 -3.97 3.05 -10.10
C ALA A 19 -2.83 2.53 -11.00
N VAL A 20 -2.21 1.39 -10.65
CA VAL A 20 -1.23 0.73 -11.53
C VAL A 20 -1.88 0.27 -12.84
N LYS A 21 -3.09 -0.32 -12.78
CA LYS A 21 -3.82 -0.70 -14.00
C LYS A 21 -4.09 0.52 -14.88
N ALA A 22 -4.51 1.63 -14.31
CA ALA A 22 -4.74 2.87 -15.04
C ALA A 22 -3.44 3.41 -15.67
N ALA A 23 -2.36 3.51 -14.89
CA ALA A 23 -1.06 4.00 -15.35
C ALA A 23 -0.45 3.16 -16.48
N LYS A 24 -0.73 1.85 -16.48
CA LYS A 24 -0.25 0.88 -17.47
C LYS A 24 -1.28 0.53 -18.55
N ASN A 25 -2.45 1.17 -18.54
CA ASN A 25 -3.57 0.92 -19.44
C ASN A 25 -3.99 -0.58 -19.52
N LEU A 26 -3.98 -1.26 -18.36
CA LEU A 26 -4.33 -2.67 -18.22
C LEU A 26 -5.82 -2.82 -17.90
N LYS A 27 -6.50 -3.74 -18.55
CA LYS A 27 -7.95 -3.93 -18.40
C LYS A 27 -8.27 -4.96 -17.32
N THR A 28 -7.44 -5.99 -17.21
CA THR A 28 -7.71 -7.16 -16.38
C THR A 28 -6.69 -7.35 -15.26
N ASP A 29 -7.10 -8.05 -14.21
CA ASP A 29 -6.18 -8.44 -13.12
C ASP A 29 -5.15 -9.48 -13.57
N THR A 30 -5.43 -10.21 -14.66
CA THR A 30 -4.47 -11.13 -15.28
C THR A 30 -3.31 -10.36 -15.91
N GLU A 31 -3.61 -9.28 -16.64
CA GLU A 31 -2.60 -8.39 -17.23
C GLU A 31 -1.78 -7.69 -16.13
N LEU A 32 -2.46 -7.22 -15.07
CA LEU A 32 -1.79 -6.66 -13.90
C LEU A 32 -0.81 -7.67 -13.27
N ALA A 33 -1.27 -8.90 -13.06
CA ALA A 33 -0.44 -9.96 -12.50
C ALA A 33 0.84 -10.18 -13.34
N ALA A 34 0.69 -10.25 -14.67
CA ALA A 34 1.83 -10.39 -15.57
C ALA A 34 2.79 -9.19 -15.52
N GLU A 35 2.27 -7.96 -15.52
CA GLU A 35 3.08 -6.73 -15.46
C GLU A 35 3.90 -6.64 -14.18
N ILE A 36 3.35 -7.06 -13.04
CA ILE A 36 4.01 -6.93 -11.73
C ILE A 36 4.74 -8.21 -11.28
N GLY A 37 4.77 -9.24 -12.13
CA GLY A 37 5.44 -10.51 -11.86
C GLY A 37 4.78 -11.32 -10.74
N GLU A 38 3.46 -11.35 -10.71
CA GLU A 38 2.64 -12.06 -9.72
C GLU A 38 1.74 -13.10 -10.39
N HIS A 39 1.27 -14.06 -9.60
CA HIS A 39 0.21 -14.96 -10.07
C HIS A 39 -1.16 -14.27 -9.93
N LYS A 40 -2.06 -14.51 -10.90
CA LYS A 40 -3.45 -14.00 -10.86
C LYS A 40 -4.18 -14.32 -9.55
N VAL A 41 -3.92 -15.51 -9.00
CA VAL A 41 -4.49 -15.96 -7.71
C VAL A 41 -4.04 -15.04 -6.57
N ASP A 42 -2.81 -14.56 -6.61
CA ASP A 42 -2.26 -13.68 -5.57
C ASP A 42 -2.84 -12.27 -5.68
N ILE A 43 -3.05 -11.74 -6.88
CA ILE A 43 -3.80 -10.49 -7.07
C ILE A 43 -5.19 -10.61 -6.43
N SER A 44 -5.92 -11.69 -6.69
CA SER A 44 -7.24 -11.89 -6.08
C SER A 44 -7.18 -11.98 -4.56
N LYS A 45 -6.15 -12.61 -3.99
CA LYS A 45 -5.97 -12.70 -2.53
C LYS A 45 -5.62 -11.34 -1.91
N TYR A 46 -4.79 -10.54 -2.59
CA TYR A 46 -4.49 -9.17 -2.17
C TYR A 46 -5.76 -8.31 -2.14
N ARG A 47 -6.57 -8.37 -3.20
CA ARG A 47 -7.82 -7.59 -3.28
C ARG A 47 -8.83 -7.94 -2.19
N LYS A 48 -8.84 -9.20 -1.75
CA LYS A 48 -9.72 -9.70 -0.68
C LYS A 48 -9.13 -9.53 0.72
N GLY A 49 -7.89 -9.05 0.85
CA GLY A 49 -7.19 -8.96 2.14
C GLY A 49 -6.76 -10.30 2.74
N THR A 50 -7.00 -11.42 2.06
CA THR A 50 -6.64 -12.76 2.58
C THR A 50 -5.14 -13.06 2.46
N ARG A 51 -4.41 -12.22 1.71
CA ARG A 51 -2.94 -12.22 1.67
C ARG A 51 -2.44 -10.78 1.77
N VAL A 52 -1.39 -10.57 2.56
CA VAL A 52 -0.74 -9.27 2.71
C VAL A 52 0.35 -9.13 1.65
N ILE A 53 0.31 -8.04 0.89
CA ILE A 53 1.42 -7.64 0.00
C ILE A 53 2.59 -7.09 0.83
N SER A 54 3.84 -7.33 0.41
CA SER A 54 4.99 -6.78 1.13
C SER A 54 5.07 -5.26 0.97
N ASP A 55 5.54 -4.55 2.01
CA ASP A 55 5.57 -3.08 2.02
C ASP A 55 6.45 -2.55 0.88
N TRP A 56 7.61 -3.17 0.66
CA TRP A 56 8.49 -2.86 -0.46
C TRP A 56 7.81 -3.01 -1.82
N LYS A 57 7.01 -4.07 -1.99
CA LYS A 57 6.27 -4.29 -3.25
C LYS A 57 5.19 -3.23 -3.39
N LEU A 58 4.42 -2.96 -2.34
CA LEU A 58 3.36 -1.95 -2.37
C LEU A 58 3.92 -0.56 -2.69
N LEU A 59 5.04 -0.16 -2.07
CA LEU A 59 5.73 1.11 -2.39
C LEU A 59 6.26 1.17 -3.82
N ARG A 60 6.73 0.04 -4.38
CA ARG A 60 7.12 -0.04 -5.80
C ARG A 60 5.91 0.17 -6.71
N LEU A 61 4.75 -0.40 -6.37
CA LEU A 61 3.50 -0.21 -7.12
C LEU A 61 3.00 1.23 -7.04
N VAL A 62 3.05 1.85 -5.86
CA VAL A 62 2.76 3.29 -5.65
C VAL A 62 3.60 4.16 -6.57
N LYS A 63 4.90 3.85 -6.71
CA LYS A 63 5.78 4.55 -7.67
C LYS A 63 5.35 4.36 -9.13
N ILE A 64 4.93 3.16 -9.51
CA ILE A 64 4.44 2.87 -10.88
C ILE A 64 3.13 3.62 -11.16
N ALA A 65 2.28 3.74 -10.15
CA ALA A 65 1.01 4.46 -10.19
C ALA A 65 1.15 5.99 -10.11
N ASP A 66 2.37 6.52 -10.01
CA ASP A 66 2.66 7.95 -9.81
C ASP A 66 1.91 8.57 -8.61
N MET A 67 1.74 7.79 -7.55
CA MET A 67 1.11 8.21 -6.30
C MET A 67 2.15 8.76 -5.30
N ASP A 68 1.70 9.58 -4.34
CA ASP A 68 2.57 10.09 -3.28
C ASP A 68 3.09 8.96 -2.38
N ARG A 69 4.40 8.69 -2.48
CA ARG A 69 5.08 7.64 -1.73
C ARG A 69 5.07 7.86 -0.22
N LEU A 70 5.13 9.12 0.22
CA LEU A 70 5.15 9.44 1.64
C LEU A 70 3.77 9.20 2.25
N ASP A 71 2.70 9.64 1.57
CA ASP A 71 1.33 9.38 2.02
C ASP A 71 1.02 7.88 2.05
N ALA A 72 1.39 7.14 0.99
CA ALA A 72 1.21 5.70 0.96
C ALA A 72 1.99 4.99 2.09
N PHE A 73 3.23 5.40 2.36
CA PHE A 73 4.03 4.85 3.46
C PHE A 73 3.37 5.10 4.83
N LYS A 74 2.88 6.32 5.07
CA LYS A 74 2.12 6.66 6.28
C LYS A 74 0.90 5.75 6.44
N LYS A 75 0.11 5.59 5.38
CA LYS A 75 -1.08 4.72 5.38
C LYS A 75 -0.72 3.26 5.65
N ILE A 76 0.34 2.73 5.03
CA ILE A 76 0.82 1.34 5.27
C ILE A 76 1.10 1.12 6.75
N ILE A 77 1.84 2.05 7.37
CA ILE A 77 2.22 1.98 8.79
C ILE A 77 1.00 2.06 9.68
N LEU A 78 0.10 3.02 9.43
CA LEU A 78 -1.09 3.24 10.24
C LEU A 78 -2.10 2.09 10.14
N TYR A 79 -2.17 1.42 8.99
CA TYR A 79 -3.16 0.38 8.71
C TYR A 79 -2.65 -1.03 9.01
N LYS A 80 -1.33 -1.25 9.01
CA LYS A 80 -0.77 -2.47 9.58
C LYS A 80 -0.88 -2.42 11.10
N SER A 81 -1.28 -3.52 11.71
CA SER A 81 -1.16 -3.69 13.16
C SER A 81 0.31 -3.74 13.52
N LEU A 82 0.89 -2.58 13.82
CA LEU A 82 2.22 -2.46 14.39
C LEU A 82 2.12 -2.52 15.92
N LYS A 83 3.24 -2.88 16.56
CA LYS A 83 3.36 -2.68 18.00
C LYS A 83 3.31 -1.17 18.26
N LYS A 84 2.61 -0.76 19.32
CA LYS A 84 2.40 0.64 19.67
C LYS A 84 3.70 1.45 19.73
N GLU A 85 4.76 0.85 20.27
CA GLU A 85 6.12 1.42 20.34
C GLU A 85 6.67 1.81 18.95
N VAL A 86 6.34 1.03 17.92
CA VAL A 86 6.78 1.29 16.53
C VAL A 86 5.92 2.39 15.91
N GLU A 87 4.62 2.45 16.22
CA GLU A 87 3.75 3.55 15.76
C GLU A 87 4.22 4.90 16.32
N GLU A 88 4.57 4.94 17.61
CA GLU A 88 5.09 6.16 18.29
C GLU A 88 6.39 6.63 17.64
N VAL A 89 7.37 5.73 17.45
CA VAL A 89 8.64 6.08 16.79
C VAL A 89 8.43 6.62 15.38
N ILE A 90 7.54 6.00 14.59
CA ILE A 90 7.30 6.47 13.22
C ILE A 90 6.62 7.85 13.21
N GLN A 91 5.70 8.10 14.14
CA GLN A 91 5.06 9.41 14.27
C GLN A 91 6.09 10.49 14.62
N ASP A 92 7.00 10.22 15.56
CA ASP A 92 8.10 11.13 15.92
C ASP A 92 8.99 11.45 14.70
N PHE A 93 9.33 10.43 13.89
CA PHE A 93 10.10 10.64 12.65
C PHE A 93 9.34 11.48 11.62
N ILE A 94 8.04 11.24 11.43
CA ILE A 94 7.20 12.01 10.51
C ILE A 94 7.13 13.48 10.93
N ASP A 95 6.95 13.74 12.23
CA ASP A 95 6.86 15.09 12.78
C ASP A 95 8.18 15.84 12.61
N LEU A 96 9.31 15.15 12.85
CA LEU A 96 10.65 15.71 12.64
C LEU A 96 10.90 16.08 11.16
N LEU A 97 10.56 15.19 10.23
CA LEU A 97 10.67 15.45 8.79
C LEU A 97 9.71 16.56 8.28
N SER A 98 8.66 16.86 9.03
CA SER A 98 7.70 17.92 8.68
C SER A 98 8.14 19.31 9.16
N GLN A 99 9.06 19.37 10.12
CA GLN A 99 9.61 20.64 10.66
C GLN A 99 10.71 21.24 9.76
N ASP A 100 11.46 20.42 9.02
CA ASP A 100 12.54 20.85 8.11
C ASP A 100 12.05 21.53 6.80
N LYS A 101 10.73 21.70 6.63
CA LYS A 101 10.14 22.41 5.47
C LYS A 101 9.78 23.88 5.75
N LYS A 102 10.26 24.47 6.84
CA LYS A 102 10.18 25.91 7.13
C LYS A 102 11.53 26.59 6.95
#